data_AF-A0A9I9CKL7-F1
#
_entry.id   AF-A0A9I9CKL7-F1
#
_cell.length_a   1.000
_cell.length_b   1.000
_cell.length_c   1.000
_cell.angle_alpha   90.00
_cell.angle_beta   90.00
_cell.angle_gamma   90.00
#
_symmetry.space_group_name_H-M   'P 1'
#
loop_
_entity.id
_entity.type
_entity.pdbx_description
1 polymer ?
#
loop_
_entity_poly.entity_id
_entity_poly.type
_entity_poly.pdbx_seq_one_letter_code
_entity_poly.pdbx_strand_id
1 'polypeptide(L)'
;MDLLKSSAKKGFAIVVLLGQLGRLGVDAGGFDDGGVKILRFNLSAFLCLETTIKSGLCVQIATVSALVGLLPFDFETIVQDKVSYLASSSHYAEINLIKTWFSLLSPKQKEFSRNILQVGVCNVS
;
A
#
# COMPACT_ATOMS: atom_id res chain seq x y z
N MET A 1 -24.03 -7.84 -13.61
CA MET A 1 -22.65 -7.33 -13.53
C MET A 1 -22.49 -6.16 -12.54
N ASP A 2 -23.58 -5.52 -12.09
CA ASP A 2 -23.50 -4.32 -11.23
C ASP A 2 -23.20 -4.60 -9.76
N LEU A 3 -23.51 -5.79 -9.25
CA LEU A 3 -23.21 -6.20 -7.88
C LEU A 3 -21.69 -6.31 -7.62
N LEU A 4 -20.94 -6.85 -8.60
CA LEU A 4 -19.47 -6.95 -8.57
C LEU A 4 -18.80 -5.56 -8.63
N LYS A 5 -19.34 -4.65 -9.45
CA LYS A 5 -18.90 -3.25 -9.49
C LYS A 5 -19.20 -2.51 -8.17
N SER A 6 -20.35 -2.78 -7.54
CA SER A 6 -20.73 -2.20 -6.25
C SER A 6 -19.84 -2.71 -5.10
N SER A 7 -19.53 -4.01 -5.09
CA SER A 7 -18.64 -4.62 -4.08
C SER A 7 -17.19 -4.12 -4.21
N ALA A 8 -16.66 -4.04 -5.44
CA ALA A 8 -15.31 -3.52 -5.68
C ALA A 8 -15.16 -2.05 -5.24
N LYS A 9 -16.20 -1.22 -5.41
CA LYS A 9 -16.23 0.16 -4.90
C LYS A 9 -16.22 0.22 -3.36
N LYS A 10 -16.92 -0.70 -2.69
CA LYS A 10 -16.93 -0.78 -1.22
C LYS A 10 -15.55 -1.20 -0.69
N GLY A 11 -14.94 -2.23 -1.27
CA GLY A 11 -13.59 -2.67 -0.89
C GLY A 11 -12.55 -1.55 -1.06
N PHE A 12 -12.57 -0.85 -2.20
CA PHE A 12 -11.70 0.30 -2.44
C PHE A 12 -11.86 1.40 -1.37
N ALA A 13 -13.10 1.82 -1.07
CA ALA A 13 -13.35 2.87 -0.09
C ALA A 13 -12.89 2.47 1.31
N ILE A 14 -13.11 1.21 1.72
CA ILE A 14 -12.65 0.69 3.01
C ILE A 14 -11.13 0.73 3.10
N VAL A 15 -10.41 0.28 2.07
CA VAL A 15 -8.94 0.31 2.04
C VAL A 15 -8.41 1.73 2.14
N VAL A 16 -9.02 2.68 1.43
CA VAL A 16 -8.63 4.10 1.50
C VAL A 16 -8.82 4.65 2.92
N LEU A 17 -9.98 4.42 3.54
CA LEU A 17 -10.26 4.88 4.90
C LEU A 17 -9.30 4.29 5.93
N LEU A 18 -9.02 2.99 5.82
CA LEU A 18 -8.05 2.31 6.66
C LEU A 18 -6.65 2.90 6.50
N GLY A 19 -6.22 3.16 5.26
CA GLY A 19 -4.93 3.82 4.99
C GLY A 19 -4.84 5.21 5.60
N GLN A 20 -5.91 6.01 5.51
CA GLN A 20 -5.97 7.34 6.12
C GLN A 20 -5.90 7.26 7.65
N LEU A 21 -6.68 6.37 8.26
CA LEU A 21 -6.70 6.19 9.72
C LEU A 21 -5.34 5.74 10.25
N GLY A 22 -4.70 4.77 9.59
CA GLY A 22 -3.39 4.31 10.00
C GLY A 22 -2.31 5.40 9.86
N ARG A 23 -2.40 6.23 8.81
CA ARG A 23 -1.48 7.37 8.63
C ARG A 23 -1.60 8.37 9.78
N LEU A 24 -2.81 8.68 10.24
CA LEU A 24 -3.00 9.52 11.44
C LEU A 24 -2.33 8.91 12.67
N GLY A 25 -2.39 7.59 12.83
CA GLY A 25 -1.68 6.88 13.89
C GLY A 25 -0.16 7.02 13.79
N VAL A 26 0.39 6.93 12.58
CA VAL A 26 1.83 7.14 12.32
C VAL A 26 2.24 8.59 12.58
N ASP A 27 1.47 9.56 12.08
CA ASP A 27 1.73 10.99 12.25
C ASP A 27 1.70 11.41 13.73
N ALA A 28 0.93 10.71 14.56
CA ALA A 28 0.90 10.85 16.01
C ALA A 28 2.10 10.17 16.73
N GLY A 29 3.09 9.66 15.99
CA GLY A 29 4.25 8.94 16.53
C GLY A 29 4.01 7.45 16.81
N GLY A 30 2.84 6.92 16.44
CA GLY A 30 2.40 5.54 16.69
C GLY A 30 2.95 4.51 15.70
N PHE A 31 4.15 4.71 15.16
CA PHE A 31 4.69 3.80 14.14
C PHE A 31 4.84 2.35 14.63
N ASP A 32 5.21 2.20 15.91
CA ASP A 32 5.31 0.93 16.63
C ASP A 32 4.06 0.57 17.45
N ASP A 33 3.00 1.38 17.35
CA ASP A 33 1.73 1.10 18.01
C ASP A 33 1.14 -0.24 17.55
N GLY A 34 0.50 -0.94 18.48
CA GLY A 34 -0.11 -2.24 18.21
C GLY A 34 -1.19 -2.16 17.13
N GLY A 35 -2.00 -1.10 17.12
CA GLY A 35 -3.04 -0.88 16.12
C GLY A 35 -2.47 -0.64 14.73
N VAL A 36 -1.42 0.20 14.61
CA VAL A 36 -0.74 0.44 13.33
C VAL A 36 -0.05 -0.84 12.82
N LYS A 37 0.57 -1.63 13.70
CA LYS A 37 1.16 -2.94 13.36
C LYS A 37 0.11 -3.92 12.83
N ILE A 38 -1.02 -4.06 13.52
CA ILE A 38 -2.13 -4.92 13.08
C ILE A 38 -2.67 -4.46 11.73
N LEU A 39 -2.78 -3.15 11.52
CA LEU A 39 -3.25 -2.60 10.26
C LEU A 39 -2.30 -2.89 9.11
N ARG A 40 -0.98 -2.72 9.30
CA ARG A 40 0.05 -3.12 8.32
C ARG A 40 -0.05 -4.61 7.97
N PHE A 41 -0.17 -5.46 8.99
CA PHE A 41 -0.30 -6.90 8.80
C PHE A 41 -1.54 -7.24 7.96
N ASN A 42 -2.71 -6.68 8.31
CA ASN A 42 -3.97 -6.94 7.62
C ASN A 42 -3.94 -6.45 6.16
N LEU A 43 -3.40 -5.25 5.90
CA LEU A 43 -3.27 -4.73 4.54
C LEU A 43 -2.27 -5.57 3.71
N SER A 44 -1.21 -6.09 4.32
CA SER A 44 -0.25 -6.98 3.66
C SER A 44 -0.89 -8.32 3.28
N ALA A 45 -1.63 -8.93 4.21
CA ALA A 45 -2.39 -10.15 3.94
C ALA A 45 -3.43 -9.91 2.84
N PHE A 46 -4.12 -8.77 2.86
CA PHE A 46 -5.08 -8.38 1.84
C PHE A 46 -4.41 -8.20 0.47
N LEU A 47 -3.26 -7.52 0.39
CA LEU A 47 -2.52 -7.37 -0.87
C LEU A 47 -2.08 -8.74 -1.44
N CYS A 48 -1.55 -9.62 -0.61
CA CYS A 48 -1.15 -10.97 -1.00
C CYS A 48 -2.33 -11.76 -1.58
N LEU A 49 -3.48 -11.72 -0.91
CA LEU A 49 -4.71 -12.35 -1.38
C LEU A 49 -5.19 -11.74 -2.71
N GLU A 50 -5.13 -10.41 -2.83
CA GLU A 50 -5.61 -9.69 -4.00
C GLU A 50 -4.76 -9.88 -5.25
N THR A 51 -3.44 -10.10 -5.08
CA THR A 51 -2.57 -10.54 -6.18
C THR A 51 -2.94 -11.93 -6.71
N THR A 52 -3.64 -12.72 -5.90
CA THR A 52 -4.06 -14.10 -6.23
C THR A 52 -5.51 -14.16 -6.76
N ILE A 53 -6.40 -13.27 -6.30
CA ILE A 53 -7.86 -13.30 -6.60
C ILE A 53 -8.29 -12.47 -7.82
N LYS A 54 -7.38 -11.72 -8.47
CA LYS A 54 -7.71 -10.78 -9.58
C LYS A 54 -8.67 -9.65 -9.16
N SER A 55 -8.45 -8.96 -8.04
CA SER A 55 -9.04 -7.62 -7.92
C SER A 55 -8.56 -6.71 -9.04
N GLY A 56 -9.35 -5.68 -9.32
CA GLY A 56 -8.92 -4.60 -10.20
C GLY A 56 -7.68 -3.92 -9.65
N LEU A 57 -6.75 -3.57 -10.54
CA LEU A 57 -5.51 -2.85 -10.25
C LEU A 57 -5.70 -1.65 -9.30
N CYS A 58 -6.82 -0.94 -9.39
CA CYS A 58 -7.11 0.20 -8.51
C CYS A 58 -7.21 -0.17 -7.02
N VAL A 59 -7.76 -1.33 -6.69
CA VAL A 59 -7.83 -1.82 -5.30
C VAL A 59 -6.42 -2.15 -4.81
N GLN A 60 -5.61 -2.81 -5.65
CA GLN A 60 -4.22 -3.12 -5.33
C GLN A 60 -3.40 -1.84 -5.10
N ILE A 61 -3.53 -0.83 -5.97
CA ILE A 61 -2.87 0.48 -5.82
C ILE A 61 -3.31 1.16 -4.52
N ALA A 62 -4.61 1.13 -4.18
CA ALA A 62 -5.09 1.70 -2.92
C ALA A 62 -4.49 0.98 -1.71
N THR A 63 -4.40 -0.35 -1.74
CA THR A 63 -3.79 -1.14 -0.66
C THR A 63 -2.30 -0.84 -0.52
N VAL A 64 -1.57 -0.72 -1.64
CA VAL A 64 -0.16 -0.33 -1.62
C VAL A 64 0.02 1.09 -1.12
N SER A 65 -0.83 2.03 -1.54
CA SER A 65 -0.82 3.42 -1.05
C SER A 65 -1.04 3.47 0.47
N ALA A 66 -2.01 2.70 0.97
CA ALA A 66 -2.28 2.57 2.39
C ALA A 66 -1.05 1.99 3.12
N LEU A 67 -0.47 0.88 2.65
CA LEU A 67 0.71 0.27 3.25
C LEU A 67 1.92 1.21 3.28
N VAL A 68 2.22 1.89 2.17
CA VAL A 68 3.31 2.87 2.09
C VAL A 68 3.10 3.99 3.11
N GLY A 69 1.85 4.42 3.33
CA GLY A 69 1.50 5.40 4.36
C GLY A 69 1.75 4.95 5.80
N LEU A 70 1.98 3.65 6.04
CA LEU A 70 2.27 3.09 7.37
C LEU A 70 3.75 2.72 7.54
N LEU A 71 4.57 2.98 6.52
CA LEU A 71 5.99 2.70 6.48
C LEU A 71 6.78 4.03 6.55
N PRO A 72 8.03 4.02 7.04
CA PRO A 72 8.85 5.22 7.14
C PRO A 72 9.57 5.52 5.82
N PHE A 73 9.12 4.94 4.71
CA PHE A 73 9.76 5.00 3.40
C PHE A 73 8.73 5.33 2.32
N ASP A 74 9.13 6.17 1.37
CA ASP A 74 8.29 6.45 0.20
C ASP A 74 8.31 5.30 -0.81
N PHE A 75 7.32 5.31 -1.70
CA PHE A 75 7.14 4.26 -2.69
C PHE A 75 8.33 4.10 -3.65
N GLU A 76 8.92 5.21 -4.14
CA GLU A 76 10.04 5.14 -5.09
C GLU A 76 11.29 4.56 -4.44
N THR A 77 11.57 4.98 -3.20
CA THR A 77 12.67 4.44 -2.41
C THR A 77 12.52 2.92 -2.22
N ILE A 78 11.31 2.42 -1.99
CA ILE A 78 11.02 0.98 -1.89
C ILE A 78 11.25 0.26 -3.22
N VAL A 79 10.67 0.72 -4.33
CA VAL A 79 10.74 -0.01 -5.61
C VAL A 79 12.10 0.10 -6.31
N GLN A 80 12.88 1.14 -6.03
CA GLN A 80 14.26 1.29 -6.49
C GLN A 80 15.27 0.52 -5.61
N ASP A 81 14.78 -0.21 -4.60
CA ASP A 81 15.57 -1.02 -3.69
C ASP A 81 16.61 -0.22 -2.89
N LYS A 82 16.33 1.06 -2.64
CA LYS A 82 17.24 1.96 -1.91
C LYS A 82 17.18 1.81 -0.39
N VAL A 83 16.35 0.90 0.12
CA VAL A 83 16.07 0.69 1.55
C VAL A 83 16.26 -0.75 2.04
N SER A 84 16.66 -1.67 1.17
CA SER A 84 16.90 -3.08 1.56
C SER A 84 17.99 -3.25 2.62
N TYR A 85 18.88 -2.26 2.78
CA TYR A 85 19.92 -2.23 3.83
C TYR A 85 19.51 -1.43 5.09
N LEU A 86 18.41 -0.66 5.05
CA LEU A 86 17.92 0.19 6.15
C LEU A 86 16.71 -0.40 6.87
N ALA A 87 16.06 -1.40 6.29
CA ALA A 87 14.92 -2.03 6.92
C ALA A 87 15.36 -2.75 8.20
N SER A 88 14.93 -2.23 9.35
CA SER A 88 14.82 -3.05 10.55
C SER A 88 14.01 -4.30 10.21
N SER A 89 14.30 -5.42 10.88
CA SER A 89 13.62 -6.72 10.64
C SER A 89 12.08 -6.62 10.68
N SER A 90 11.53 -5.59 11.32
CA SER A 90 10.10 -5.33 11.48
C SER A 90 9.35 -4.82 10.25
N HIS A 91 10.01 -4.35 9.18
CA HIS A 91 9.35 -3.83 7.96
C HIS A 91 9.73 -4.56 6.67
N TYR A 92 10.65 -5.52 6.78
CA TYR A 92 11.24 -6.20 5.64
C TYR A 92 10.20 -7.00 4.83
N ALA A 93 9.21 -7.58 5.51
CA ALA A 93 8.15 -8.36 4.88
C ALA A 93 7.26 -7.48 3.98
N GLU A 94 6.84 -6.32 4.50
CA GLU A 94 5.98 -5.37 3.79
C GLU A 94 6.71 -4.74 2.60
N ILE A 95 7.98 -4.34 2.79
CA ILE A 95 8.82 -3.78 1.72
C ILE A 95 8.97 -4.79 0.57
N ASN A 96 9.28 -6.05 0.89
CA ASN A 96 9.43 -7.08 -0.14
C ASN A 96 8.12 -7.43 -0.82
N LEU A 97 7.00 -7.40 -0.09
CA LEU A 97 5.68 -7.60 -0.68
C LEU A 97 5.37 -6.51 -1.72
N ILE A 98 5.63 -5.24 -1.40
CA ILE A 98 5.42 -4.11 -2.33
C ILE A 98 6.32 -4.25 -3.56
N LYS A 99 7.60 -4.59 -3.38
CA LYS A 99 8.54 -4.84 -4.49
C LYS A 99 8.07 -5.97 -5.39
N THR A 100 7.60 -7.06 -4.79
CA THR A 100 7.11 -8.25 -5.51
C THR A 100 5.83 -7.92 -6.27
N TRP A 101 4.87 -7.25 -5.64
CA TRP A 101 3.67 -6.77 -6.31
C TRP A 101 4.04 -5.90 -7.53
N PHE A 102 4.93 -4.93 -7.33
CA PHE A 102 5.32 -4.01 -8.40
C PHE A 102 6.04 -4.73 -9.54
N SER A 103 6.89 -5.72 -9.25
CA SER A 103 7.64 -6.46 -10.29
C SER A 103 6.71 -7.28 -11.20
N LEU A 104 5.61 -7.81 -10.65
CA LEU A 104 4.60 -8.60 -11.37
C LEU A 104 3.71 -7.77 -12.32
N LEU A 105 3.71 -6.45 -12.18
CA LEU A 105 2.94 -5.57 -13.06
C LEU A 105 3.54 -5.49 -14.47
N SER A 106 2.66 -5.39 -15.48
CA SER A 106 3.08 -5.04 -16.85
C SER A 106 3.64 -3.61 -16.93
N PRO A 107 4.43 -3.26 -17.97
CA PRO A 107 5.02 -1.92 -18.09
C PRO A 107 3.99 -0.77 -18.00
N LYS A 108 2.83 -0.92 -18.65
CA LYS A 108 1.74 0.07 -18.59
C LYS A 108 1.15 0.21 -17.18
N GLN A 109 1.01 -0.91 -16.47
CA GLN A 109 0.50 -0.91 -15.09
C GLN A 109 1.52 -0.32 -14.11
N LYS A 110 2.82 -0.55 -14.33
CA LYS A 110 3.91 0.06 -13.56
C LYS A 110 3.91 1.58 -13.71
N GLU A 111 3.84 2.07 -14.93
CA GLU A 111 3.74 3.50 -15.24
C GLU A 111 2.51 4.13 -14.58
N PHE A 112 1.33 3.52 -14.77
CA PHE A 112 0.10 3.99 -14.15
C PHE A 112 0.19 4.02 -12.62
N SER A 113 0.71 2.95 -12.01
CA SER A 113 0.85 2.86 -10.55
C SER A 113 1.81 3.91 -9.99
N ARG A 114 2.94 4.16 -10.66
CA ARG A 114 3.87 5.24 -10.28
C ARG A 114 3.19 6.59 -10.31
N ASN A 115 2.50 6.92 -11.40
CA ASN A 115 1.82 8.21 -11.54
C ASN A 115 0.81 8.44 -10.41
N ILE A 116 0.06 7.41 -10.00
CA ILE A 116 -0.90 7.53 -8.90
C ILE A 116 -0.21 7.61 -7.53
N LEU A 117 0.80 6.77 -7.28
CA LEU A 117 1.45 6.66 -5.97
C LEU A 117 2.44 7.82 -5.67
N GLN A 118 2.96 8.47 -6.71
CA GLN A 118 3.82 9.66 -6.57
C GLN A 118 3.01 10.95 -6.34
N VAL A 119 1.76 11.01 -6.80
CA VAL A 119 0.91 12.21 -6.67
C VAL A 119 0.49 12.49 -5.21
N GLY A 120 0.62 11.52 -4.30
CA GLY A 120 0.36 11.71 -2.87
C GLY A 120 1.34 12.63 -2.13
N VAL A 121 2.39 13.14 -2.79
CA VAL A 121 3.41 14.05 -2.20
C VAL A 121 3.11 15.53 -2.51
N CYS A 122 2.14 15.83 -3.38
CA CYS A 122 1.74 17.21 -3.67
C CYS A 122 0.45 17.58 -2.90
N ASN A 123 0.58 18.58 -2.01
CA ASN A 123 -0.42 19.23 -1.15
C ASN A 123 -0.53 18.59 0.25
N VAL A 124 -0.13 19.25 1.34
CA VAL A 124 -0.45 20.64 1.73
C VAL A 124 0.80 21.32 2.31
N SER A 125 1.22 22.43 1.70
CA SER A 125 2.11 23.43 2.33
C SER A 125 1.29 24.39 3.18
#